data_AF-A0A559JNM5-F1
#
_entry.id   AF-A0A559JNM5-F1
#
_cell.length_a   1.000
_cell.length_b   1.000
_cell.length_c   1.000
_cell.angle_alpha   90.00
_cell.angle_beta   90.00
_cell.angle_gamma   90.00
#
_symmetry.space_group_name_H-M   'P 1'
#
loop_
_entity.id
_entity.type
_entity.pdbx_description
1 polymer ?
#
loop_
_entity_poly.entity_id
_entity_poly.type
_entity_poly.pdbx_seq_one_letter_code
_entity_poly.pdbx_strand_id
1 'polypeptide(L)'
;MCLLAAATVWGAYPHSQANAAQVSGSIQYGVNFRMAPNTSSTIIRMIGKGEEVVVLDSSNRNWLQVRDSKGKVGYISSDSQYIQINESSSGSNNSPALKTNATIAASVSFRTGPSTDAARIRYMQKDEKVTITGKPNSYWYAVTDANGTAGYVSTDTKYITVTGQVATPPATEEKPAVPEAKPESGAASKQVEAIIAAGMKYLGTPYEYGSKRDDTSTFDCSDLIRQMFKDAIGVTLPADSRGQGNYVRSKNAAVTDWHKLKRGDLMFFMDYKGTSASLYSGKIPFSTKISHAAIYLGDGKVLHTYSKASGGVRTDSIEGKHWEYRFLYGGSAL
;
A
#
# COMPACT_ATOMS: atom_id res chain seq x y z
N MET A 1 30.93 57.63 -34.44
CA MET A 1 29.68 58.09 -33.81
C MET A 1 29.19 57.00 -32.88
N CYS A 2 28.92 57.38 -31.63
CA CYS A 2 28.12 56.75 -30.55
C CYS A 2 28.04 55.21 -30.45
N LEU A 3 28.51 54.59 -29.36
CA LEU A 3 27.82 54.44 -28.04
C LEU A 3 26.43 53.80 -28.14
N LEU A 4 26.28 52.55 -27.70
CA LEU A 4 25.53 52.19 -26.49
C LEU A 4 25.62 50.68 -26.17
N ALA A 5 25.60 50.42 -24.87
CA ALA A 5 25.95 49.20 -24.17
C ALA A 5 24.78 48.22 -23.96
N ALA A 6 25.10 46.94 -23.72
CA ALA A 6 24.44 46.12 -22.72
C ALA A 6 25.35 44.94 -22.35
N ALA A 7 25.92 44.98 -21.14
CA ALA A 7 26.57 43.85 -20.51
C ALA A 7 25.51 43.06 -19.73
N THR A 8 25.42 41.76 -19.93
CA THR A 8 24.82 40.84 -18.96
C THR A 8 25.73 39.64 -18.76
N VAL A 9 26.30 39.60 -17.57
CA VAL A 9 27.08 38.53 -16.96
C VAL A 9 26.18 37.31 -16.78
N TRP A 10 26.56 36.15 -17.32
CA TRP A 10 26.05 34.86 -16.83
C TRP A 10 27.09 34.28 -15.88
N GLY A 11 26.78 34.42 -14.58
CA GLY A 11 27.51 33.76 -13.52
C GLY A 11 27.35 32.25 -13.65
N ALA A 12 28.49 31.56 -13.75
CA ALA A 12 28.56 30.12 -13.52
C ALA A 12 28.19 29.87 -12.06
N TYR A 13 27.07 29.19 -11.82
CA TYR A 13 26.79 28.60 -10.52
C TYR A 13 27.60 27.30 -10.41
N PRO A 14 28.53 27.18 -9.46
CA PRO A 14 29.07 25.87 -9.12
C PRO A 14 27.94 25.08 -8.45
N HIS A 15 27.48 24.00 -9.10
CA HIS A 15 26.72 22.98 -8.40
C HIS A 15 27.65 22.31 -7.38
N SER A 16 27.63 22.81 -6.15
CA SER A 16 28.24 22.16 -5.00
C SER A 16 27.51 20.85 -4.75
N GLN A 17 28.10 19.72 -5.15
CA GLN A 17 27.67 18.41 -4.69
C GLN A 17 27.93 18.32 -3.20
N ALA A 18 26.88 18.42 -2.39
CA ALA A 18 26.93 17.96 -1.01
C ALA A 18 26.96 16.43 -1.02
N ASN A 19 28.17 15.87 -1.03
CA ASN A 19 28.38 14.44 -0.78
C ASN A 19 27.97 14.14 0.66
N ALA A 20 26.75 13.65 0.84
CA ALA A 20 26.37 12.95 2.06
C ALA A 20 27.26 11.70 2.14
N ALA A 21 27.96 11.53 3.27
CA ALA A 21 28.77 10.35 3.54
C ALA A 21 27.89 9.10 3.38
N GLN A 22 28.16 8.31 2.33
CA GLN A 22 27.43 7.08 2.06
C GLN A 22 28.07 5.95 2.87
N VAL A 23 27.30 5.39 3.80
CA VAL A 23 27.67 4.14 4.47
C VAL A 23 27.61 3.03 3.44
N SER A 24 28.73 2.37 3.17
CA SER A 24 28.83 1.26 2.21
C SER A 24 28.92 -0.06 2.96
N GLY A 25 28.48 -1.14 2.32
CA GLY A 25 28.64 -2.49 2.84
C GLY A 25 29.06 -3.47 1.75
N SER A 26 29.91 -4.42 2.12
CA SER A 26 30.42 -5.47 1.24
C SER A 26 29.72 -6.79 1.54
N ILE A 27 29.17 -7.44 0.50
CA ILE A 27 28.47 -8.72 0.66
C ILE A 27 29.44 -9.86 0.89
N GLN A 28 29.30 -10.54 2.02
CA GLN A 28 30.19 -11.63 2.45
C GLN A 28 29.73 -13.00 1.90
N TYR A 29 28.42 -13.17 1.73
CA TYR A 29 27.77 -14.35 1.16
C TYR A 29 26.52 -13.94 0.38
N GLY A 30 26.16 -14.71 -0.66
CA GLY A 30 25.04 -14.39 -1.54
C GLY A 30 23.73 -14.13 -0.77
N VAL A 31 23.11 -12.98 -1.02
CA VAL A 31 21.94 -12.52 -0.25
C VAL A 31 20.77 -12.15 -1.17
N ASN A 32 19.55 -12.46 -0.72
CA ASN A 32 18.34 -12.12 -1.45
C ASN A 32 18.03 -10.63 -1.30
N PHE A 33 18.04 -9.91 -2.43
CA PHE A 33 17.61 -8.52 -2.51
C PHE A 33 16.14 -8.44 -2.86
N ARG A 34 15.34 -7.84 -1.98
CA ARG A 34 13.88 -7.93 -1.99
C ARG A 34 13.21 -6.58 -2.12
N MET A 35 11.96 -6.60 -2.55
CA MET A 35 11.14 -5.38 -2.66
C MET A 35 10.67 -4.84 -1.29
N ALA A 36 10.56 -5.70 -0.28
CA ALA A 36 10.16 -5.33 1.08
C ALA A 36 10.99 -6.10 2.14
N PRO A 37 11.11 -5.59 3.38
CA PRO A 37 11.94 -6.16 4.45
C PRO A 37 11.25 -7.37 5.13
N ASN A 38 10.95 -8.41 4.36
CA ASN A 38 10.42 -9.68 4.84
C ASN A 38 10.77 -10.83 3.88
N THR A 39 10.77 -12.06 4.39
CA THR A 39 11.20 -13.25 3.65
C THR A 39 10.19 -13.73 2.59
N SER A 40 8.94 -13.30 2.67
CA SER A 40 7.90 -13.60 1.67
C SER A 40 7.82 -12.58 0.53
N SER A 41 8.57 -11.47 0.62
CA SER A 41 8.64 -10.47 -0.44
C SER A 41 9.35 -11.00 -1.68
N THR A 42 8.90 -10.56 -2.86
CA THR A 42 9.56 -10.78 -4.14
C THR A 42 11.05 -10.48 -4.06
N ILE A 43 11.85 -11.43 -4.50
CA ILE A 43 13.29 -11.30 -4.68
C ILE A 43 13.50 -10.60 -6.02
N ILE A 44 14.06 -9.39 -5.97
CA ILE A 44 14.49 -8.63 -7.15
C ILE A 44 15.61 -9.40 -7.85
N ARG A 45 16.62 -9.81 -7.08
CA ARG A 45 17.73 -10.69 -7.52
C ARG A 45 18.53 -11.16 -6.30
N MET A 46 19.48 -12.05 -6.53
CA MET A 46 20.56 -12.30 -5.57
C MET A 46 21.68 -11.27 -5.77
N ILE A 47 22.21 -10.75 -4.67
CA ILE A 47 23.45 -9.95 -4.66
C ILE A 47 24.57 -10.91 -4.30
N GLY A 48 25.58 -11.00 -5.18
CA GLY A 48 26.66 -11.97 -5.06
C GLY A 48 27.69 -11.58 -4.00
N LYS A 49 28.43 -12.58 -3.49
CA LYS A 49 29.60 -12.34 -2.64
C LYS A 49 30.58 -11.40 -3.35
N GLY A 50 31.07 -10.40 -2.62
CA GLY A 50 31.99 -9.37 -3.10
C GLY A 50 31.33 -8.18 -3.77
N GLU A 51 30.01 -8.20 -4.02
CA GLU A 51 29.30 -7.03 -4.54
C GLU A 51 29.15 -5.97 -3.43
N GLU A 52 29.37 -4.70 -3.77
CA GLU A 52 29.19 -3.57 -2.86
C GLU A 52 27.80 -2.95 -2.99
N VAL A 53 27.27 -2.51 -1.85
CA VAL A 53 25.98 -1.82 -1.77
C VAL A 53 26.11 -0.57 -0.92
N VAL A 54 25.31 0.44 -1.24
CA VAL A 54 25.15 1.63 -0.39
C VAL A 54 24.03 1.34 0.60
N VAL A 55 24.31 1.42 1.90
CA VAL A 55 23.31 1.26 2.96
C VAL A 55 22.53 2.57 3.08
N LEU A 56 21.24 2.52 2.76
CA LEU A 56 20.34 3.68 2.80
C LEU A 56 19.57 3.75 4.12
N ASP A 57 19.33 2.61 4.75
CA ASP A 57 18.58 2.49 6.00
C ASP A 57 18.98 1.21 6.74
N SER A 58 19.31 1.34 8.03
CA SER A 58 19.66 0.24 8.93
C SER A 58 18.64 0.03 10.07
N SER A 59 17.47 0.67 9.98
CA SER A 59 16.51 0.81 11.07
C SER A 59 15.67 -0.44 11.40
N ASN A 60 15.87 -1.57 10.71
CA ASN A 60 15.29 -2.87 11.05
C ASN A 60 16.39 -3.89 11.45
N ARG A 61 16.24 -4.52 12.63
CA ARG A 61 17.19 -5.51 13.17
C ARG A 61 17.49 -6.68 12.22
N ASN A 62 16.60 -6.99 11.29
CA ASN A 62 16.70 -8.15 10.41
C ASN A 62 16.86 -7.78 8.92
N TRP A 63 16.72 -6.50 8.56
CA TRP A 63 16.75 -6.06 7.16
C TRP A 63 17.41 -4.69 7.01
N LEU A 64 18.30 -4.55 6.02
CA LEU A 64 18.86 -3.28 5.59
C LEU A 64 18.21 -2.85 4.29
N GLN A 65 17.81 -1.58 4.17
CA GLN A 65 17.54 -1.00 2.87
C GLN A 65 18.85 -0.61 2.23
N VAL A 66 19.09 -1.10 1.03
CA VAL A 66 20.33 -0.89 0.30
C VAL A 66 20.07 -0.47 -1.13
N ARG A 67 21.02 0.26 -1.70
CA ARG A 67 21.11 0.53 -3.12
C ARG A 67 22.22 -0.30 -3.72
N ASP A 68 21.90 -1.06 -4.75
CA ASP A 68 22.90 -1.86 -5.46
C ASP A 68 23.76 -1.03 -6.42
N SER A 69 24.78 -1.67 -7.00
CA SER A 69 25.68 -1.11 -8.01
C SER A 69 24.97 -0.57 -9.27
N LYS A 70 23.71 -0.96 -9.50
CA LYS A 70 22.87 -0.55 -10.63
C LYS A 70 21.89 0.56 -10.25
N GLY A 71 21.98 1.10 -9.03
CA GLY A 71 21.12 2.16 -8.51
C GLY A 71 19.75 1.69 -8.01
N LYS A 72 19.47 0.37 -8.01
CA LYS A 72 18.20 -0.19 -7.56
C LYS A 72 18.15 -0.21 -6.04
N VAL A 73 17.03 0.23 -5.47
CA VAL A 73 16.77 0.21 -4.02
C VAL A 73 15.88 -0.97 -3.64
N GLY A 74 16.20 -1.61 -2.53
CA GLY A 74 15.47 -2.76 -1.98
C GLY A 74 16.05 -3.17 -0.63
N TYR A 75 15.71 -4.37 -0.17
CA TYR A 75 16.03 -4.84 1.17
C TYR A 75 16.83 -6.14 1.14
N ILE A 76 17.88 -6.20 1.95
CA ILE A 76 18.67 -7.42 2.18
C ILE A 76 18.65 -7.78 3.66
N SER A 77 19.02 -9.02 4.00
CA SER A 77 19.23 -9.40 5.40
C SER A 77 20.31 -8.54 6.04
N SER A 78 20.08 -8.05 7.27
CA SER A 78 21.09 -7.34 8.08
C SER A 78 22.04 -8.28 8.83
N ASP A 79 21.83 -9.59 8.74
CA ASP A 79 22.66 -10.58 9.41
C ASP A 79 24.11 -10.49 8.90
N SER A 80 25.06 -10.44 9.84
CA SER A 80 26.49 -10.25 9.58
C SER A 80 27.11 -11.37 8.74
N GLN A 81 26.44 -12.52 8.61
CA GLN A 81 26.84 -13.55 7.66
C GLN A 81 26.70 -13.09 6.20
N TYR A 82 25.82 -12.13 5.88
CA TYR A 82 25.58 -11.70 4.50
C TYR A 82 26.27 -10.39 4.14
N ILE A 83 26.45 -9.47 5.08
CA ILE A 83 26.99 -8.14 4.81
C ILE A 83 27.89 -7.66 5.94
N GLN A 84 29.03 -7.08 5.55
CA GLN A 84 29.90 -6.31 6.43
C GLN A 84 29.75 -4.83 6.10
N ILE A 85 29.39 -4.02 7.09
CA ILE A 85 29.23 -2.57 6.93
C ILE A 85 30.59 -1.91 7.16
N ASN A 86 31.03 -1.12 6.19
CA ASN A 86 32.25 -0.31 6.29
C ASN A 86 31.84 1.08 6.78
N GLU A 87 31.78 1.24 8.11
CA GLU A 87 31.58 2.56 8.70
C GLU A 87 32.84 3.40 8.48
N SER A 88 32.74 4.43 7.65
CA SER A 88 33.74 5.49 7.65
C SER A 88 33.54 6.31 8.93
N SER A 89 34.38 6.03 9.92
CA SER A 89 34.42 6.76 11.17
C SER A 89 34.73 8.24 10.91
N SER A 90 33.81 9.10 11.32
CA SER A 90 34.15 10.49 11.66
C SER A 90 33.40 10.82 12.92
N GLY A 91 34.12 10.71 14.03
CA GLY A 91 33.61 11.04 15.34
C GLY A 91 33.20 12.52 15.40
N SER A 92 32.02 12.76 15.94
CA SER A 92 31.75 13.91 16.79
C SER A 92 30.44 13.65 17.54
N ASN A 93 30.52 13.77 18.86
CA ASN A 93 29.35 13.80 19.74
C ASN A 93 28.45 14.98 19.33
N ASN A 94 27.42 14.71 18.53
CA ASN A 94 26.18 15.49 18.44
C ASN A 94 25.15 14.66 17.68
N SER A 95 24.26 13.99 18.41
CA SER A 95 23.08 13.32 17.85
C SER A 95 22.31 14.28 16.95
N PRO A 96 22.11 13.98 15.65
CA PRO A 96 21.22 14.78 14.82
C PRO A 96 19.79 14.50 15.26
N ALA A 97 19.11 15.53 15.77
CA ALA A 97 17.69 15.47 16.07
C ALA A 97 16.92 15.02 14.82
N LEU A 98 16.18 13.92 14.92
CA LEU A 98 15.23 13.46 13.90
C LEU A 98 14.28 14.63 13.58
N LYS A 99 14.45 15.25 12.41
CA LYS A 99 13.56 16.34 11.95
C LYS A 99 12.18 15.75 11.63
N THR A 100 11.24 15.93 12.53
CA THR A 100 9.84 15.53 12.36
C THR A 100 9.15 16.45 11.35
N ASN A 101 8.41 15.88 10.39
CA ASN A 101 7.71 16.61 9.32
C ASN A 101 6.19 16.42 9.37
N ALA A 102 5.67 15.75 10.41
CA ALA A 102 4.24 15.60 10.66
C ALA A 102 3.93 15.47 12.16
N THR A 103 2.67 15.68 12.49
CA THR A 103 2.14 15.58 13.86
C THR A 103 0.81 14.84 13.84
N ILE A 104 0.61 13.94 14.79
CA ILE A 104 -0.60 13.13 14.92
C ILE A 104 -1.74 14.02 15.43
N ALA A 105 -2.79 14.18 14.63
CA ALA A 105 -3.92 15.08 14.91
C ALA A 105 -4.94 14.48 15.90
N ALA A 106 -5.05 13.14 15.91
CA ALA A 106 -5.90 12.35 16.80
C ALA A 106 -5.34 10.93 16.95
N SER A 107 -5.73 10.21 18.01
CA SER A 107 -5.27 8.84 18.26
C SER A 107 -5.47 7.93 17.04
N VAL A 108 -4.41 7.25 16.62
CA VAL A 108 -4.39 6.45 15.39
C VAL A 108 -3.55 5.18 15.56
N SER A 109 -3.94 4.12 14.85
CA SER A 109 -3.18 2.87 14.86
C SER A 109 -1.87 3.04 14.09
N PHE A 110 -0.74 2.79 14.76
CA PHE A 110 0.56 2.63 14.14
C PHE A 110 0.80 1.15 13.85
N ARG A 111 1.02 0.81 12.58
CA ARG A 111 0.95 -0.60 12.12
C ARG A 111 2.23 -1.05 11.44
N THR A 112 2.42 -2.36 11.40
CA THR A 112 3.56 -3.00 10.73
C THR A 112 3.47 -2.98 9.19
N GLY A 113 2.32 -2.61 8.63
CA GLY A 113 2.07 -2.56 7.19
C GLY A 113 0.96 -1.57 6.81
N PRO A 114 0.88 -1.14 5.54
CA PRO A 114 -0.09 -0.17 5.04
C PRO A 114 -1.46 -0.81 4.80
N SER A 115 -2.05 -1.39 5.85
CA SER A 115 -3.34 -2.07 5.82
C SER A 115 -3.97 -2.09 7.21
N THR A 116 -5.30 -2.07 7.29
CA THR A 116 -6.04 -2.24 8.55
C THR A 116 -5.88 -3.64 9.16
N ASP A 117 -5.45 -4.62 8.37
CA ASP A 117 -5.12 -5.98 8.80
C ASP A 117 -3.71 -6.12 9.38
N ALA A 118 -2.83 -5.18 9.07
CA ALA A 118 -1.47 -5.24 9.57
C ALA A 118 -1.47 -5.11 11.10
N ALA A 119 -0.59 -5.89 11.74
CA ALA A 119 -0.47 -5.89 13.19
C ALA A 119 -0.24 -4.47 13.69
N ARG A 120 -1.01 -4.07 14.72
CA ARG A 120 -0.86 -2.77 15.35
C ARG A 120 0.32 -2.84 16.30
N ILE A 121 1.34 -2.03 16.05
CA ILE A 121 2.50 -1.83 16.92
C ILE A 121 2.00 -1.21 18.23
N ARG A 122 1.32 -0.07 18.12
CA ARG A 122 0.66 0.64 19.23
C ARG A 122 -0.32 1.68 18.69
N TYR A 123 -0.98 2.40 19.59
CA TYR A 123 -1.62 3.66 19.24
C TYR A 123 -0.60 4.79 19.32
N MET A 124 -0.56 5.60 18.26
CA MET A 124 0.07 6.91 18.29
C MET A 124 -0.89 7.91 18.92
N GLN A 125 -0.37 8.76 19.81
CA GLN A 125 -1.19 9.70 20.57
C GLN A 125 -1.30 11.04 19.85
N LYS A 126 -2.35 11.80 20.18
CA LYS A 126 -2.48 13.18 19.71
C LYS A 126 -1.21 13.98 20.08
N ASP A 127 -0.79 14.85 19.16
CA ASP A 127 0.38 15.72 19.26
C ASP A 127 1.74 14.99 19.22
N GLU A 128 1.73 13.66 19.05
CA GLU A 128 2.95 12.90 18.79
C GLU A 128 3.56 13.33 17.45
N LYS A 129 4.86 13.62 17.46
CA LYS A 129 5.58 14.04 16.26
C LYS A 129 6.22 12.83 15.59
N VAL A 130 6.10 12.78 14.28
CA VAL A 130 6.63 11.69 13.47
C VAL A 130 7.36 12.23 12.24
N THR A 131 8.20 11.38 11.65
CA THR A 131 8.85 11.65 10.38
C THR A 131 8.22 10.77 9.32
N ILE A 132 7.46 11.35 8.40
CA ILE A 132 7.00 10.69 7.18
C ILE A 132 8.22 10.42 6.31
N THR A 133 8.47 9.15 6.05
CA THR A 133 9.57 8.62 5.23
C THR A 133 9.11 8.16 3.85
N GLY A 134 7.79 8.03 3.64
CA GLY A 134 7.22 7.70 2.35
C GLY A 134 5.70 7.61 2.34
N LYS A 135 5.13 7.43 1.16
CA LYS A 135 3.69 7.25 0.94
C LYS A 135 3.47 6.05 0.02
N PRO A 136 3.49 4.80 0.55
CA PRO A 136 3.37 3.59 -0.26
C PRO A 136 2.07 3.51 -1.08
N ASN A 137 1.02 4.21 -0.65
CA ASN A 137 -0.20 4.39 -1.42
C ASN A 137 -0.97 5.62 -0.90
N SER A 138 -2.11 5.92 -1.52
CA SER A 138 -2.92 7.11 -1.21
C SER A 138 -3.42 7.20 0.24
N TYR A 139 -3.40 6.10 1.02
CA TYR A 139 -4.04 5.97 2.34
C TYR A 139 -3.08 5.74 3.50
N TRP A 140 -1.81 5.45 3.21
CA TRP A 140 -0.82 5.15 4.25
C TRP A 140 0.44 5.97 4.05
N TYR A 141 0.90 6.61 5.12
CA TYR A 141 2.25 7.10 5.25
C TYR A 141 3.11 6.03 5.90
N ALA A 142 4.30 5.81 5.36
CA ALA A 142 5.39 5.22 6.10
C ALA A 142 5.95 6.30 7.03
N VAL A 143 6.07 6.00 8.32
CA VAL A 143 6.51 6.95 9.33
C VAL A 143 7.49 6.32 10.31
N THR A 144 8.37 7.15 10.85
CA THR A 144 9.25 6.84 11.97
C THR A 144 8.85 7.68 13.18
N ASP A 145 8.64 7.04 14.33
CA ASP A 145 8.33 7.75 15.59
C ASP A 145 9.58 8.35 16.25
N ALA A 146 9.39 9.07 17.36
CA ALA A 146 10.49 9.70 18.10
C ALA A 146 11.50 8.70 18.68
N ASN A 147 11.11 7.43 18.83
CA ASN A 147 11.98 6.35 19.32
C ASN A 147 12.71 5.62 18.18
N GLY A 148 12.55 6.07 16.92
CA GLY A 148 13.13 5.40 15.76
C GLY A 148 12.33 4.19 15.28
N THR A 149 11.14 3.92 15.82
CA THR A 149 10.29 2.81 15.39
C THR A 149 9.64 3.15 14.06
N ALA A 150 9.85 2.31 13.06
CA ALA A 150 9.23 2.43 11.74
C ALA A 150 7.89 1.69 11.66
N GLY A 151 6.96 2.25 10.89
CA GLY A 151 5.66 1.62 10.62
C GLY A 151 4.78 2.49 9.74
N TYR A 152 3.47 2.26 9.80
CA TYR A 152 2.50 2.89 8.90
C TYR A 152 1.35 3.51 9.67
N VAL A 153 0.92 4.68 9.21
CA VAL A 153 -0.21 5.43 9.75
C VAL A 153 -1.11 5.92 8.60
N SER A 154 -2.40 6.10 8.89
CA SER A 154 -3.36 6.62 7.90
C SER A 154 -2.93 8.00 7.40
N THR A 155 -3.11 8.27 6.11
CA THR A 155 -2.91 9.61 5.51
C THR A 155 -4.07 10.55 5.75
N ASP A 156 -5.19 10.04 6.30
CA ASP A 156 -6.37 10.85 6.57
C ASP A 156 -6.03 11.98 7.55
N THR A 157 -6.36 13.20 7.14
CA THR A 157 -6.07 14.44 7.87
C THR A 157 -6.74 14.50 9.24
N LYS A 158 -7.75 13.66 9.49
CA LYS A 158 -8.29 13.43 10.84
C LYS A 158 -7.24 12.90 11.82
N TYR A 159 -6.28 12.12 11.34
CA TYR A 159 -5.30 11.42 12.17
C TYR A 159 -3.88 11.99 12.08
N ILE A 160 -3.51 12.65 10.99
CA ILE A 160 -2.16 13.20 10.81
C ILE A 160 -2.17 14.53 10.05
N THR A 161 -1.40 15.49 10.54
CA THR A 161 -1.15 16.78 9.91
C THR A 161 0.30 16.84 9.46
N VAL A 162 0.52 17.13 8.19
CA VAL A 162 1.85 17.33 7.62
C VAL A 162 2.29 18.77 7.90
N THR A 163 3.44 18.94 8.55
CA THR A 163 3.94 20.24 9.03
C THR A 163 5.20 20.70 8.28
N GLY A 164 5.73 19.90 7.36
CA GLY A 164 6.86 20.25 6.50
C GLY A 164 6.76 19.63 5.09
N GLN A 165 7.76 19.87 4.24
CA GLN A 165 7.85 19.15 2.96
C GLN A 165 8.09 17.67 3.24
N VAL A 166 7.08 16.83 3.00
CA VAL A 166 7.29 15.40 2.85
C VAL A 166 8.20 15.24 1.64
N ALA A 167 9.27 14.45 1.76
CA ALA A 167 9.99 13.98 0.60
C ALA A 167 8.99 13.20 -0.24
N THR A 168 8.35 13.92 -1.16
CA THR A 168 7.68 13.29 -2.28
C THR A 168 8.82 12.55 -2.97
N PRO A 169 8.69 11.24 -3.25
CA PRO A 169 9.62 10.61 -4.18
C PRO A 169 9.70 11.56 -5.39
N PRO A 170 10.89 11.84 -5.95
CA PRO A 170 10.94 12.59 -7.19
C PRO A 170 9.91 11.94 -8.11
N ALA A 171 9.03 12.77 -8.67
CA ALA A 171 8.23 12.37 -9.81
C ALA A 171 9.24 12.10 -10.93
N THR A 172 9.87 10.94 -10.88
CA THR A 172 10.62 10.40 -12.00
C THR A 172 9.53 9.92 -12.94
N GLU A 173 9.24 10.76 -13.92
CA GLU A 173 8.80 10.32 -15.24
C GLU A 173 9.87 9.35 -15.80
N GLU A 174 9.96 8.15 -15.24
CA GLU A 174 10.57 6.97 -15.86
C GLU A 174 10.23 5.72 -15.04
N LYS A 175 9.40 4.89 -15.69
CA LYS A 175 8.95 3.53 -15.40
C LYS A 175 9.91 2.70 -14.51
N PRO A 176 9.49 2.24 -13.30
CA PRO A 176 10.08 1.06 -12.70
C PRO A 176 9.47 -0.19 -13.36
N ALA A 177 10.27 -0.93 -14.11
CA ALA A 177 9.93 -2.27 -14.56
C ALA A 177 9.75 -3.20 -13.32
N VAL A 178 8.49 -3.43 -12.98
CA VAL A 178 7.97 -4.59 -12.25
C VAL A 178 7.41 -5.52 -13.33
N PRO A 179 7.51 -6.86 -13.24
CA PRO A 179 7.00 -7.74 -14.28
C PRO A 179 5.51 -7.46 -14.48
N GLU A 180 5.17 -6.97 -15.67
CA GLU A 180 3.84 -6.54 -16.07
C GLU A 180 2.86 -7.73 -15.99
N ALA A 181 1.94 -7.71 -15.02
CA ALA A 181 0.55 -7.90 -15.39
C ALA A 181 0.11 -6.59 -16.05
N LYS A 182 0.11 -6.59 -17.38
CA LYS A 182 -0.20 -5.49 -18.30
C LYS A 182 -1.15 -4.42 -17.70
N PRO A 183 -0.71 -3.17 -17.51
CA PRO A 183 -1.62 -2.08 -17.19
C PRO A 183 -2.41 -1.75 -18.47
N GLU A 184 -3.73 -1.99 -18.46
CA GLU A 184 -4.63 -1.41 -19.45
C GLU A 184 -4.67 0.11 -19.21
N SER A 185 -3.83 0.84 -19.93
CA SER A 185 -3.89 2.31 -19.99
C SER A 185 -5.15 2.72 -20.74
N GLY A 186 -6.19 3.10 -20.00
CA GLY A 186 -7.46 3.58 -20.53
C GLY A 186 -8.27 4.31 -19.46
N ALA A 187 -9.32 5.04 -19.86
CA ALA A 187 -10.24 5.73 -18.95
C ALA A 187 -10.80 4.80 -17.84
N ALA A 188 -10.92 3.50 -18.12
CA ALA A 188 -11.30 2.46 -17.17
C ALA A 188 -10.37 2.39 -15.94
N SER A 189 -9.04 2.54 -16.12
CA SER A 189 -8.09 2.59 -15.00
C SER A 189 -8.34 3.80 -14.08
N LYS A 190 -8.69 4.97 -14.64
CA LYS A 190 -9.02 6.16 -13.85
C LYS A 190 -10.33 5.97 -13.06
N GLN A 191 -11.34 5.35 -13.66
CA GLN A 191 -12.60 5.05 -13.00
C GLN A 191 -12.41 4.05 -11.86
N VAL A 192 -11.63 2.99 -12.08
CA VAL A 192 -11.29 2.00 -11.04
C VAL A 192 -10.66 2.67 -9.83
N GLU A 193 -9.63 3.51 -10.02
CA GLU A 193 -8.98 4.17 -8.89
C GLU A 193 -9.90 5.18 -8.21
N ALA A 194 -10.77 5.87 -8.95
CA ALA A 194 -11.78 6.76 -8.37
C ALA A 194 -12.78 6.01 -7.49
N ILE A 195 -13.26 4.84 -7.94
CA ILE A 195 -14.19 3.97 -7.21
C ILE A 195 -13.54 3.46 -5.92
N ILE A 196 -12.30 2.93 -6.01
CA ILE A 196 -11.56 2.48 -4.84
C ILE A 196 -11.34 3.65 -3.88
N ALA A 197 -11.01 4.84 -4.41
CA ALA A 197 -10.82 6.02 -3.59
C ALA A 197 -12.09 6.50 -2.89
N ALA A 198 -13.25 6.41 -3.52
CA ALA A 198 -14.52 6.66 -2.87
C ALA A 198 -14.73 5.69 -1.69
N GLY A 199 -14.46 4.40 -1.87
CA GLY A 199 -14.65 3.40 -0.80
C GLY A 199 -13.70 3.58 0.37
N MET A 200 -12.46 3.96 0.11
CA MET A 200 -11.46 4.15 1.16
C MET A 200 -11.77 5.36 2.06
N LYS A 201 -12.57 6.34 1.60
CA LYS A 201 -13.07 7.42 2.47
C LYS A 201 -13.94 6.89 3.61
N TYR A 202 -14.51 5.70 3.44
CA TYR A 202 -15.39 5.07 4.41
C TYR A 202 -14.67 4.10 5.35
N LEU A 203 -13.33 4.01 5.33
CA LEU A 203 -12.59 3.13 6.24
C LEU A 203 -13.01 3.35 7.71
N GLY A 204 -13.38 2.27 8.38
CA GLY A 204 -13.87 2.25 9.75
C GLY A 204 -15.38 2.50 9.90
N THR A 205 -16.11 2.89 8.84
CA THR A 205 -17.56 3.06 8.92
C THR A 205 -18.22 1.74 9.37
N PRO A 206 -19.04 1.73 10.45
CA PRO A 206 -19.59 0.51 11.02
C PRO A 206 -20.40 -0.34 10.05
N TYR A 207 -20.36 -1.66 10.28
CA TYR A 207 -21.19 -2.60 9.53
C TYR A 207 -22.63 -2.63 10.06
N GLU A 208 -23.60 -2.58 9.15
CA GLU A 208 -25.01 -2.84 9.42
C GLU A 208 -25.61 -3.67 8.30
N TYR A 209 -26.13 -4.86 8.63
CA TYR A 209 -26.78 -5.71 7.64
C TYR A 209 -28.06 -5.06 7.12
N GLY A 210 -28.17 -4.87 5.80
CA GLY A 210 -29.32 -4.21 5.20
C GLY A 210 -29.37 -2.71 5.48
N SER A 211 -28.20 -2.07 5.60
CA SER A 211 -28.06 -0.60 5.77
C SER A 211 -28.90 0.18 4.76
N LYS A 212 -29.29 1.40 5.10
CA LYS A 212 -30.10 2.22 4.20
C LYS A 212 -29.22 2.78 3.07
N ARG A 213 -29.64 2.61 1.83
CA ARG A 213 -28.86 2.97 0.62
C ARG A 213 -28.69 4.48 0.39
N ASP A 214 -29.28 5.30 1.26
CA ASP A 214 -29.20 6.76 1.30
C ASP A 214 -28.50 7.29 2.57
N ASP A 215 -27.97 6.40 3.42
CA ASP A 215 -27.25 6.71 4.66
C ASP A 215 -25.84 6.14 4.60
N THR A 216 -24.83 6.96 4.89
CA THR A 216 -23.42 6.55 4.89
C THR A 216 -22.82 6.41 6.29
N SER A 217 -23.65 6.45 7.33
CA SER A 217 -23.22 6.25 8.72
C SER A 217 -22.94 4.78 9.04
N THR A 218 -23.53 3.86 8.28
CA THR A 218 -23.29 2.41 8.34
C THR A 218 -23.33 1.81 6.93
N PHE A 219 -22.76 0.62 6.74
CA PHE A 219 -22.83 -0.10 5.47
C PHE A 219 -22.98 -1.61 5.65
N ASP A 220 -23.73 -2.27 4.77
CA ASP A 220 -23.48 -3.66 4.40
C ASP A 220 -22.49 -3.77 3.23
N CYS A 221 -22.09 -5.00 2.90
CA CYS A 221 -21.11 -5.25 1.84
C CYS A 221 -21.52 -4.69 0.46
N SER A 222 -22.78 -4.87 0.08
CA SER A 222 -23.31 -4.44 -1.21
C SER A 222 -23.59 -2.94 -1.25
N ASP A 223 -24.00 -2.36 -0.13
CA ASP A 223 -24.25 -0.93 0.00
C ASP A 223 -22.94 -0.14 -0.13
N LEU A 224 -21.87 -0.58 0.54
CA LEU A 224 -20.55 0.00 0.39
C LEU A 224 -20.15 0.05 -1.10
N ILE A 225 -20.20 -1.09 -1.80
CA ILE A 225 -19.84 -1.17 -3.23
C ILE A 225 -20.74 -0.26 -4.07
N ARG A 226 -22.05 -0.25 -3.81
CA ARG A 226 -23.00 0.60 -4.52
C ARG A 226 -22.68 2.08 -4.32
N GLN A 227 -22.39 2.49 -3.09
CA GLN A 227 -22.05 3.87 -2.73
C GLN A 227 -20.72 4.29 -3.36
N MET A 228 -19.72 3.40 -3.40
CA MET A 228 -18.44 3.64 -4.08
C MET A 228 -18.61 4.00 -5.56
N PHE A 229 -19.41 3.22 -6.30
CA PHE A 229 -19.68 3.48 -7.71
C PHE A 229 -20.51 4.76 -7.91
N LYS A 230 -21.47 5.01 -7.02
CA LYS A 230 -22.32 6.21 -7.05
C LYS A 230 -21.48 7.47 -6.86
N ASP A 231 -20.61 7.51 -5.85
CA ASP A 231 -19.80 8.68 -5.53
C ASP A 231 -18.69 8.94 -6.54
N ALA A 232 -18.08 7.88 -7.06
CA ALA A 232 -16.93 8.02 -7.95
C ALA A 232 -17.34 8.38 -9.38
N ILE A 233 -18.40 7.72 -9.89
CA ILE A 233 -18.74 7.79 -11.32
C ILE A 233 -20.24 7.91 -11.59
N GLY A 234 -21.08 8.13 -10.57
CA GLY A 234 -22.54 8.27 -10.73
C GLY A 234 -23.27 6.98 -11.08
N VAL A 235 -22.60 5.82 -11.07
CA VAL A 235 -23.20 4.53 -11.45
C VAL A 235 -23.89 3.89 -10.25
N THR A 236 -25.10 3.43 -10.48
CA THR A 236 -26.03 2.97 -9.46
C THR A 236 -26.21 1.44 -9.60
N LEU A 237 -25.33 0.66 -8.96
CA LEU A 237 -25.34 -0.82 -9.01
C LEU A 237 -26.54 -1.44 -8.26
N PRO A 238 -27.03 -2.64 -8.60
CA PRO A 238 -28.13 -3.28 -7.86
C PRO A 238 -27.95 -3.26 -6.33
N ALA A 239 -29.06 -3.20 -5.61
CA ALA A 239 -29.05 -2.91 -4.18
C ALA A 239 -28.41 -4.01 -3.32
N ASP A 240 -28.47 -5.28 -3.76
CA ASP A 240 -27.93 -6.42 -3.03
C ASP A 240 -26.82 -7.15 -3.80
N SER A 241 -25.98 -7.91 -3.07
CA SER A 241 -24.80 -8.60 -3.61
C SER A 241 -25.12 -9.63 -4.70
N ARG A 242 -26.31 -10.27 -4.69
CA ARG A 242 -26.71 -11.21 -5.74
C ARG A 242 -27.07 -10.44 -7.01
N GLY A 243 -27.80 -9.34 -6.87
CA GLY A 243 -28.06 -8.41 -7.97
C GLY A 243 -26.76 -7.90 -8.60
N GLN A 244 -25.78 -7.52 -7.77
CA GLN A 244 -24.46 -7.08 -8.25
C GLN A 244 -23.70 -8.20 -8.98
N GLY A 245 -23.75 -9.44 -8.47
CA GLY A 245 -23.17 -10.60 -9.15
C GLY A 245 -23.80 -10.87 -10.51
N ASN A 246 -25.13 -10.79 -10.60
CA ASN A 246 -25.86 -10.92 -11.86
C ASN A 246 -25.50 -9.79 -12.84
N TYR A 247 -25.35 -8.56 -12.35
CA TYR A 247 -24.94 -7.42 -13.16
C TYR A 247 -23.54 -7.59 -13.76
N VAL A 248 -22.58 -8.04 -12.95
CA VAL A 248 -21.21 -8.34 -13.44
C VAL A 248 -21.25 -9.40 -14.53
N ARG A 249 -21.99 -10.49 -14.29
CA ARG A 249 -22.10 -11.60 -15.25
C ARG A 249 -22.81 -11.23 -16.56
N SER A 250 -23.71 -10.24 -16.54
CA SER A 250 -24.39 -9.78 -17.76
C SER A 250 -23.57 -8.79 -18.57
N LYS A 251 -22.59 -8.12 -17.95
CA LYS A 251 -21.72 -7.13 -18.58
C LYS A 251 -20.42 -7.73 -19.11
N ASN A 252 -19.78 -8.60 -18.32
CA ASN A 252 -18.45 -9.09 -18.57
C ASN A 252 -18.32 -10.58 -18.23
N ALA A 253 -17.27 -11.22 -18.75
CA ALA A 253 -16.94 -12.60 -18.40
C ALA A 253 -16.42 -12.67 -16.95
N ALA A 254 -17.23 -13.26 -16.06
CA ALA A 254 -16.80 -13.52 -14.69
C ALA A 254 -15.83 -14.72 -14.63
N VAL A 255 -14.81 -14.61 -13.78
CA VAL A 255 -13.81 -15.66 -13.56
C VAL A 255 -13.96 -16.29 -12.18
N THR A 256 -13.61 -17.58 -12.07
CA THR A 256 -13.68 -18.35 -10.81
C THR A 256 -12.31 -18.54 -10.15
N ASP A 257 -11.25 -18.01 -10.76
CA ASP A 257 -9.90 -17.99 -10.23
C ASP A 257 -9.51 -16.54 -9.90
N TRP A 258 -9.34 -16.25 -8.62
CA TRP A 258 -9.12 -14.88 -8.16
C TRP A 258 -7.79 -14.30 -8.64
N HIS A 259 -6.80 -15.13 -8.97
CA HIS A 259 -5.52 -14.69 -9.53
C HIS A 259 -5.67 -14.06 -10.92
N LYS A 260 -6.79 -14.29 -11.60
CA LYS A 260 -7.12 -13.70 -12.89
C LYS A 260 -7.90 -12.39 -12.78
N LEU A 261 -8.32 -12.02 -11.56
CA LEU A 261 -9.02 -10.77 -11.35
C LEU A 261 -8.06 -9.59 -11.49
N LYS A 262 -8.62 -8.49 -11.99
CA LYS A 262 -7.95 -7.21 -12.04
C LYS A 262 -8.39 -6.37 -10.86
N ARG A 263 -7.50 -5.51 -10.40
CA ARG A 263 -7.85 -4.47 -9.44
C ARG A 263 -9.09 -3.70 -9.93
N GLY A 264 -10.06 -3.49 -9.05
CA GLY A 264 -11.36 -2.91 -9.36
C GLY A 264 -12.47 -3.91 -9.64
N ASP A 265 -12.15 -5.19 -9.91
CA ASP A 265 -13.16 -6.23 -10.09
C ASP A 265 -13.95 -6.46 -8.80
N LEU A 266 -15.24 -6.76 -8.94
CA LEU A 266 -16.05 -7.19 -7.81
C LEU A 266 -15.84 -8.68 -7.56
N MET A 267 -15.71 -9.05 -6.29
CA MET A 267 -15.59 -10.43 -5.82
C MET A 267 -16.84 -10.84 -5.07
N PHE A 268 -17.35 -12.03 -5.35
CA PHE A 268 -18.54 -12.58 -4.71
C PHE A 268 -18.21 -13.86 -3.97
N PHE A 269 -18.78 -14.00 -2.77
CA PHE A 269 -18.44 -15.08 -1.84
C PHE A 269 -19.69 -15.77 -1.31
N MET A 270 -19.56 -17.06 -0.97
CA MET A 270 -20.58 -17.81 -0.26
C MET A 270 -20.51 -17.63 1.25
N ASP A 271 -21.48 -18.20 1.97
CA ASP A 271 -21.57 -18.15 3.43
C ASP A 271 -20.29 -18.66 4.12
N TYR A 272 -19.99 -18.10 5.29
CA TYR A 272 -18.90 -18.54 6.14
C TYR A 272 -19.26 -19.86 6.82
N LYS A 273 -18.40 -20.88 6.68
CA LYS A 273 -18.58 -22.20 7.30
C LYS A 273 -17.47 -22.56 8.29
N GLY A 274 -16.48 -21.68 8.49
CA GLY A 274 -15.27 -21.92 9.27
C GLY A 274 -14.00 -21.51 8.52
N THR A 275 -12.83 -21.67 9.12
CA THR A 275 -11.56 -21.20 8.53
C THR A 275 -10.89 -22.20 7.58
N SER A 276 -11.27 -23.47 7.64
CA SER A 276 -10.61 -24.55 6.89
C SER A 276 -11.10 -24.66 5.43
N ALA A 277 -10.17 -24.88 4.50
CA ALA A 277 -10.47 -25.05 3.08
C ALA A 277 -11.43 -26.20 2.78
N SER A 278 -11.33 -27.31 3.52
CA SER A 278 -12.17 -28.50 3.35
C SER A 278 -13.67 -28.24 3.51
N LEU A 279 -14.05 -27.17 4.21
CA LEU A 279 -15.45 -26.78 4.45
C LEU A 279 -16.12 -26.18 3.20
N TYR A 280 -15.35 -25.96 2.13
CA TYR A 280 -15.77 -25.24 0.91
C TYR A 280 -15.56 -26.05 -0.38
N SER A 281 -15.35 -27.36 -0.28
CA SER A 281 -15.10 -28.25 -1.43
C SER A 281 -16.32 -28.43 -2.35
N GLY A 282 -17.54 -28.40 -1.80
CA GLY A 282 -18.80 -28.60 -2.55
C GLY A 282 -19.40 -27.36 -3.20
N LYS A 283 -18.67 -26.23 -3.26
CA LYS A 283 -19.22 -24.99 -3.86
C LYS A 283 -19.21 -25.07 -5.38
N ILE A 284 -20.29 -24.62 -5.99
CA ILE A 284 -20.42 -24.46 -7.44
C ILE A 284 -20.48 -22.95 -7.72
N PRO A 285 -19.38 -22.33 -8.19
CA PRO A 285 -19.25 -20.88 -8.36
C PRO A 285 -20.50 -20.12 -8.82
N PHE A 286 -21.08 -20.52 -9.95
CA PHE A 286 -22.17 -19.78 -10.58
C PHE A 286 -23.58 -20.15 -10.09
N SER A 287 -23.71 -21.18 -9.26
CA SER A 287 -25.00 -21.69 -8.75
C SER A 287 -25.11 -21.56 -7.23
N THR A 288 -24.00 -21.40 -6.52
CA THR A 288 -23.97 -21.20 -5.08
C THR A 288 -24.46 -19.79 -4.76
N LYS A 289 -25.32 -19.67 -3.76
CA LYS A 289 -25.85 -18.39 -3.31
C LYS A 289 -24.72 -17.45 -2.85
N ILE A 290 -24.74 -16.22 -3.35
CA ILE A 290 -23.88 -15.14 -2.87
C ILE A 290 -24.38 -14.68 -1.50
N SER A 291 -23.47 -14.60 -0.54
CA SER A 291 -23.70 -14.06 0.79
C SER A 291 -22.94 -12.77 1.07
N HIS A 292 -21.88 -12.47 0.31
CA HIS A 292 -20.99 -11.34 0.55
C HIS A 292 -20.35 -10.84 -0.75
N ALA A 293 -19.98 -9.57 -0.78
CA ALA A 293 -19.29 -8.94 -1.90
C ALA A 293 -18.14 -8.05 -1.42
N ALA A 294 -17.11 -7.90 -2.24
CA ALA A 294 -15.97 -7.02 -2.00
C ALA A 294 -15.45 -6.44 -3.32
N ILE A 295 -14.67 -5.35 -3.27
CA ILE A 295 -13.86 -4.92 -4.43
C ILE A 295 -12.44 -5.48 -4.30
N TYR A 296 -11.89 -6.02 -5.38
CA TYR A 296 -10.53 -6.53 -5.43
C TYR A 296 -9.54 -5.37 -5.57
N LEU A 297 -8.51 -5.35 -4.73
CA LEU A 297 -7.49 -4.32 -4.72
C LEU A 297 -6.20 -4.75 -5.44
N GLY A 298 -6.13 -5.99 -5.93
CA GLY A 298 -4.87 -6.61 -6.36
C GLY A 298 -4.16 -7.33 -5.22
N ASP A 299 -3.17 -8.16 -5.55
CA ASP A 299 -2.29 -8.86 -4.60
C ASP A 299 -3.02 -9.62 -3.48
N GLY A 300 -4.13 -10.27 -3.82
CA GLY A 300 -4.93 -11.02 -2.85
C GLY A 300 -5.60 -10.11 -1.81
N LYS A 301 -5.76 -8.80 -2.06
CA LYS A 301 -6.39 -7.86 -1.13
C LYS A 301 -7.78 -7.44 -1.59
N VAL A 302 -8.64 -7.15 -0.63
CA VAL A 302 -10.00 -6.67 -0.86
C VAL A 302 -10.33 -5.47 0.01
N LEU A 303 -11.23 -4.61 -0.45
CA LEU A 303 -11.91 -3.58 0.36
C LEU A 303 -13.38 -3.98 0.53
N HIS A 304 -13.83 -4.04 1.78
CA HIS A 304 -15.19 -4.49 2.13
C HIS A 304 -15.59 -4.12 3.56
N THR A 305 -16.82 -4.49 3.94
CA THR A 305 -17.27 -4.60 5.32
C THR A 305 -18.20 -5.80 5.47
N TYR A 306 -18.08 -6.60 6.54
CA TYR A 306 -18.73 -7.93 6.58
C TYR A 306 -19.33 -8.36 7.93
N SER A 307 -19.09 -7.62 9.02
CA SER A 307 -19.74 -7.87 10.32
C SER A 307 -19.46 -6.75 11.31
N LYS A 308 -20.28 -6.61 12.36
CA LYS A 308 -20.01 -5.67 13.47
C LYS A 308 -18.64 -5.94 14.11
N ALA A 309 -18.30 -7.22 14.32
CA ALA A 309 -17.04 -7.65 14.92
C ALA A 309 -15.81 -7.34 14.04
N SER A 310 -15.99 -7.17 12.73
CA SER A 310 -14.89 -6.80 11.82
C SER A 310 -14.42 -5.35 12.01
N GLY A 311 -15.16 -4.50 12.72
CA GLY A 311 -14.77 -3.12 12.96
C GLY A 311 -15.04 -2.16 11.80
N GLY A 312 -15.98 -2.50 10.93
CA GLY A 312 -16.46 -1.61 9.86
C GLY A 312 -15.81 -1.87 8.50
N VAL A 313 -15.76 -0.83 7.66
CA VAL A 313 -15.10 -0.87 6.34
C VAL A 313 -13.60 -0.99 6.53
N ARG A 314 -12.98 -1.92 5.81
CA ARG A 314 -11.58 -2.29 6.00
C ARG A 314 -11.01 -2.96 4.77
N THR A 315 -9.69 -3.08 4.77
CA THR A 315 -8.99 -3.90 3.79
C THR A 315 -8.51 -5.19 4.42
N ASP A 316 -8.71 -6.31 3.74
CA ASP A 316 -8.22 -7.62 4.19
C ASP A 316 -7.38 -8.31 3.10
N SER A 317 -6.47 -9.19 3.51
CA SER A 317 -5.91 -10.22 2.60
C SER A 317 -6.82 -11.45 2.57
N ILE A 318 -7.02 -12.04 1.39
CA ILE A 318 -7.83 -13.26 1.18
C ILE A 318 -6.97 -14.52 1.09
N GLU A 319 -5.72 -14.39 0.64
CA GLU A 319 -4.82 -15.51 0.34
C GLU A 319 -4.54 -16.37 1.58
N GLY A 320 -4.70 -17.69 1.45
CA GLY A 320 -4.55 -18.68 2.51
C GLY A 320 -5.63 -18.59 3.60
N LYS A 321 -6.67 -17.77 3.42
CA LYS A 321 -7.72 -17.53 4.41
C LYS A 321 -9.09 -17.96 3.91
N HIS A 322 -10.07 -17.98 4.82
CA HIS A 322 -11.44 -18.34 4.49
C HIS A 322 -12.06 -17.50 3.36
N TRP A 323 -11.60 -16.27 3.13
CA TRP A 323 -12.09 -15.46 2.02
C TRP A 323 -11.75 -16.05 0.66
N GLU A 324 -10.52 -16.55 0.48
CA GLU A 324 -10.14 -17.31 -0.71
C GLU A 324 -11.01 -18.56 -0.86
N TYR A 325 -11.20 -19.32 0.22
CA TYR A 325 -11.97 -20.58 0.14
C TYR A 325 -13.46 -20.36 -0.16
N ARG A 326 -14.00 -19.20 0.21
CA ARG A 326 -15.40 -18.79 -0.02
C ARG A 326 -15.62 -18.13 -1.37
N PHE A 327 -14.56 -17.77 -2.08
CA PHE A 327 -14.67 -17.10 -3.37
C PHE A 327 -15.46 -17.97 -4.35
N LEU A 328 -16.46 -17.37 -4.98
CA LEU A 328 -17.28 -18.01 -5.99
C LEU A 328 -16.79 -17.58 -7.37
N TYR A 329 -16.93 -16.30 -7.67
CA TYR A 329 -16.49 -15.69 -8.91
C TYR A 329 -16.35 -14.18 -8.73
N GLY A 330 -15.74 -13.54 -9.72
CA GLY A 330 -15.64 -12.09 -9.77
C GLY A 330 -15.43 -11.58 -11.19
N GLY A 331 -15.46 -10.27 -11.36
CA GLY A 331 -15.22 -9.62 -12.64
C GLY A 331 -15.56 -8.13 -12.62
N SER A 332 -15.30 -7.47 -13.75
CA SER A 332 -15.52 -6.03 -13.90
C SER A 332 -17.01 -5.68 -13.91
N ALA A 333 -17.37 -4.65 -13.15
CA ALA A 333 -18.67 -3.97 -13.26
C ALA A 333 -18.64 -2.77 -14.24
N LEU A 334 -17.47 -2.45 -14.78
CA LEU A 334 -17.24 -1.46 -15.84
C LEU A 334 -17.19 -2.16 -17.21
#